data_AF-A0A974WLZ1-F1
#
_entry.id   AF-A0A974WLZ1-F1
#
_cell.length_a   1.000
_cell.length_b   1.000
_cell.length_c   1.000
_cell.angle_alpha   90.00
_cell.angle_beta   90.00
_cell.angle_gamma   90.00
#
_symmetry.space_group_name_H-M   'P 1'
#
loop_
_entity.id
_entity.type
_entity.pdbx_description
1 polymer ?
#
loop_
_entity_poly.entity_id
_entity_poly.type
_entity_poly.pdbx_seq_one_letter_code
_entity_poly.pdbx_strand_id
1 'polypeptide(L)' 'MSEVPEHEPTGVEAVDRVLADVSGLDGIPVSDHVAVFERAHEQLRRALDARPDAPGADPGA' A
#
# COMPACT_ATOMS: atom_id res chain seq x y z
N MET A 1 -23.53 -13.63 -8.58
CA MET A 1 -23.01 -12.34 -8.08
C MET A 1 -21.53 -12.35 -8.39
N SER A 2 -21.06 -11.49 -9.29
CA SER A 2 -19.62 -11.35 -9.48
C SER A 2 -19.09 -10.71 -8.20
N GLU A 3 -18.17 -11.38 -7.53
CA GLU A 3 -17.38 -10.77 -6.48
C GLU A 3 -16.62 -9.61 -7.14
N VAL A 4 -17.07 -8.39 -6.89
CA VAL A 4 -16.32 -7.20 -7.29
C VAL A 4 -15.08 -7.24 -6.41
N PRO A 5 -13.86 -7.21 -6.98
CA PRO A 5 -12.68 -7.11 -6.15
C PRO A 5 -12.85 -5.88 -5.25
N GLU A 6 -12.60 -6.04 -3.95
CA GLU A 6 -12.87 -4.98 -2.95
C GLU A 6 -12.08 -3.69 -3.24
N HIS A 7 -11.06 -3.77 -4.10
CA HIS A 7 -10.33 -2.64 -4.65
C HIS A 7 -9.97 -2.86 -6.13
N GLU A 8 -9.94 -1.77 -6.92
CA GLU A 8 -9.49 -1.78 -8.33
C GLU A 8 -7.95 -1.84 -8.42
N PRO A 9 -7.34 -2.78 -9.16
CA PRO A 9 -5.88 -2.89 -9.23
C PRO A 9 -5.22 -1.58 -9.67
N THR A 10 -4.21 -1.13 -8.92
CA THR A 10 -3.49 0.11 -9.21
C THR A 10 -2.43 -0.08 -10.30
N GLY A 11 -2.09 -1.34 -10.62
CA GLY A 11 -1.02 -1.69 -11.55
C GLY A 11 0.39 -1.57 -10.95
N VAL A 12 0.48 -1.21 -9.67
CA VAL A 12 1.74 -1.14 -8.92
C VAL A 12 1.74 -2.29 -7.92
N GLU A 13 2.54 -3.34 -8.18
CA GLU A 13 2.55 -4.58 -7.38
C GLU A 13 2.68 -4.32 -5.87
N ALA A 14 3.53 -3.36 -5.49
CA ALA A 14 3.73 -3.01 -4.09
C ALA A 14 2.48 -2.38 -3.44
N VAL A 15 1.72 -1.59 -4.18
CA VAL A 15 0.47 -0.96 -3.71
C VAL A 15 -0.65 -1.99 -3.70
N ASP A 16 -0.74 -2.84 -4.73
CA ASP A 16 -1.74 -3.91 -4.81
C ASP A 16 -1.58 -4.92 -3.66
N ARG A 17 -0.35 -5.21 -3.24
CA ARG A 17 -0.08 -6.04 -2.05
C ARG A 17 -0.57 -5.39 -0.75
N VAL A 18 -0.36 -4.09 -0.58
CA VAL A 18 -0.84 -3.34 0.58
C VAL A 18 -2.37 -3.35 0.64
N LEU A 19 -3.03 -3.21 -0.50
CA LEU A 19 -4.49 -3.25 -0.60
C LEU A 19 -5.06 -4.62 -0.26
N ALA A 20 -4.40 -5.70 -0.71
CA ALA A 20 -4.77 -7.06 -0.32
C ALA A 20 -4.61 -7.31 1.19
N ASP A 21 -3.54 -6.78 1.81
CA ASP A 21 -3.34 -6.86 3.27
C ASP A 21 -4.47 -6.16 4.04
N VAL A 22 -4.97 -5.02 3.53
CA VAL A 22 -6.05 -4.24 4.15
C VAL A 22 -7.43 -4.88 3.93
N SER A 23 -7.71 -5.44 2.75
CA SER A 23 -8.95 -6.22 2.50
C SER A 23 -9.08 -7.44 3.42
N GLY A 24 -7.97 -8.02 3.86
CA GLY A 24 -7.98 -9.14 4.81
C GLY A 24 -8.40 -8.78 6.25
N LEU A 25 -8.61 -7.50 6.57
CA LEU A 25 -8.88 -7.04 7.94
C LEU A 25 -10.26 -7.46 8.48
N ASP A 26 -11.25 -7.62 7.61
CA ASP A 26 -12.62 -7.97 8.01
C ASP A 26 -12.69 -9.35 8.70
N GLY A 27 -11.68 -10.20 8.49
CA GLY A 27 -11.56 -11.52 9.11
C GLY A 27 -10.87 -11.56 10.47
N ILE A 28 -10.33 -10.44 10.98
CA ILE A 28 -9.52 -10.42 12.21
C ILE A 28 -10.04 -9.41 13.25
N PRO A 29 -9.75 -9.60 14.56
CA PRO A 29 -10.13 -8.66 15.60
C PRO A 29 -9.59 -7.25 15.37
N VAL A 30 -10.38 -6.23 15.71
CA VAL A 30 -10.00 -4.81 15.58
C VAL A 30 -8.72 -4.47 16.35
N SER A 31 -8.42 -5.17 17.45
CA SER A 31 -7.15 -5.03 18.18
C SER A 31 -5.92 -5.30 17.31
N ASP A 32 -6.07 -6.18 16.31
CA ASP A 32 -4.99 -6.68 15.48
C ASP A 32 -4.85 -5.85 14.19
N HIS A 33 -5.87 -5.04 13.87
CA HIS A 33 -5.87 -4.15 12.70
C HIS A 33 -4.71 -3.16 12.75
N VAL A 34 -4.35 -2.67 13.93
CA VAL A 34 -3.27 -1.68 14.10
C VAL A 34 -1.95 -2.24 13.58
N ALA A 35 -1.60 -3.49 13.94
CA ALA A 35 -0.35 -4.10 13.49
C ALA A 35 -0.32 -4.30 11.97
N VAL A 36 -1.46 -4.65 11.37
CA VAL A 36 -1.60 -4.79 9.91
C VAL A 36 -1.47 -3.43 9.23
N PHE A 37 -2.13 -2.38 9.73
CA PHE A 37 -2.03 -1.03 9.21
C PHE A 37 -0.62 -0.45 9.32
N GLU A 38 0.07 -0.65 10.44
CA GLU A 38 1.47 -0.23 10.60
C GLU A 38 2.39 -0.89 9.58
N ARG A 39 2.25 -2.20 9.39
CA ARG A 39 3.00 -2.94 8.37
C ARG A 39 2.66 -2.46 6.96
N ALA A 40 1.39 -2.26 6.65
CA ALA A 40 0.91 -1.74 5.37
C ALA A 40 1.52 -0.35 5.07
N HIS A 41 1.51 0.56 6.04
CA HIS A 41 2.11 1.88 5.91
C HIS A 41 3.62 1.83 5.68
N GLU A 42 4.35 0.98 6.40
CA GLU A 42 5.78 0.81 6.21
C GLU A 42 6.12 0.24 4.82
N GLN A 43 5.35 -0.74 4.34
CA GLN A 43 5.49 -1.29 3.00
C GLN A 43 5.25 -0.22 1.91
N LEU A 44 4.18 0.57 2.07
CA LEU A 44 3.85 1.64 1.15
C LEU A 44 4.93 2.72 1.12
N ARG A 45 5.42 3.14 2.30
CA ARG A 45 6.50 4.11 2.42
C ARG A 45 7.75 3.65 1.68
N ARG A 46 8.18 2.41 1.91
CA ARG A 46 9.34 1.83 1.21
C ARG A 46 9.15 1.78 -0.30
N ALA A 47 7.96 1.44 -0.77
CA ALA A 47 7.66 1.40 -2.19
C ALA A 47 7.74 2.80 -2.85
N LEU A 48 7.30 3.84 -2.12
CA LEU A 48 7.40 5.23 -2.57
C LEU A 48 8.85 5.74 -2.51
N ASP A 49 9.58 5.46 -1.43
CA ASP A 49 10.99 5.83 -1.25
C ASP A 49 11.91 5.12 -2.26
N ALA A 50 11.56 3.90 -2.69
CA ALA A 50 12.29 3.11 -3.68
C ALA A 50 12.08 3.59 -5.13
N ARG A 51 11.29 4.64 -5.37
CA ARG A 51 11.31 5.40 -6.64
C ARG A 51 12.27 6.58 -6.44
N PRO A 52 13.57 6.45 -6.76
CA PRO A 52 14.47 7.59 -6.69
C PRO A 52 14.17 8.49 -7.88
N ASP A 53 13.73 9.72 -7.58
CA ASP A 53 13.68 10.91 -8.43
C ASP A 53 13.21 10.78 -9.89
N ALA A 54 12.13 11.51 -10.20
CA ALA A 54 12.04 12.13 -11.52
C ALA A 54 13.29 13.01 -11.73
N PRO A 55 13.99 12.92 -12.87
CA PRO A 55 15.19 13.71 -13.08
C PRO A 55 14.81 15.20 -13.18
N GLY A 56 15.03 15.98 -12.12
CA GLY A 56 14.89 17.44 -12.18
C GLY A 56 14.64 18.22 -10.90
N ALA A 57 14.69 17.64 -9.70
CA ALA A 57 14.73 18.45 -8.48
C ALA A 57 16.16 18.96 -8.27
N ASP A 58 16.51 20.05 -8.97
CA ASP A 58 17.75 20.80 -8.77
C ASP A 58 17.78 21.39 -7.34
N PRO A 59 18.73 20.97 -6.46
CA PRO A 59 18.92 21.60 -5.17
C PRO A 59 19.90 22.76 -5.31
N GLY A 60 19.55 23.78 -6.10
CA GLY A 60 20.24 25.06 -6.14
C GLY A 60 20.49 25.64 -7.53
N ALA A 61 19.54 26.47 -8.01
CA ALA A 61 19.77 27.52 -9.00
C ALA A 61 18.93 28.75 -8.68
#